data_AF-A0A150V8Y2-F1
#
_entry.id   AF-A0A150V8Y2-F1
#
_cell.length_a   1.000
_cell.length_b   1.000
_cell.length_c   1.000
_cell.angle_alpha   90.00
_cell.angle_beta   90.00
_cell.angle_gamma   90.00
#
_symmetry.space_group_name_H-M   'P 1'
#
loop_
_entity.id
_entity.type
_entity.pdbx_description
1 polymer ?
#
loop_
_entity_poly.entity_id
_entity_poly.type
_entity_poly.pdbx_seq_one_letter_code
_entity_poly.pdbx_strand_id
1 'polypeptide(L)'
;MLGIRNFQRSIPALRQLGARRLASTSEGFSGAADNAFNRERAAVKAHAAATSDLWRKLSIYVVIPALCIGSVNAWRLWSEHWEHKSHEPPVEERTEYPYMNIRTKNFFWGDGDKTLFWNPKVNHHKRDE
;
A
#
# COMPACT_ATOMS: atom_id res chain seq x y z
N MET A 1 -88.73 32.25 23.92
CA MET A 1 -88.36 30.86 24.28
C MET A 1 -87.35 30.35 23.26
N LEU A 2 -86.17 29.95 23.71
CA LEU A 2 -85.01 29.60 22.86
C LEU A 2 -85.26 28.33 22.04
N GLY A 3 -84.90 28.37 20.76
CA GLY A 3 -84.91 27.23 19.84
C GLY A 3 -83.56 26.49 19.77
N ILE A 4 -83.68 25.16 19.83
CA ILE A 4 -82.96 24.10 19.11
C ILE A 4 -81.43 24.16 19.06
N ARG A 5 -80.75 23.15 19.65
CA ARG A 5 -79.60 22.47 19.03
C ARG A 5 -79.55 20.98 19.37
N ASN A 6 -79.50 20.18 18.31
CA ASN A 6 -79.25 18.74 18.27
C ASN A 6 -77.93 18.37 18.97
N PHE A 7 -77.92 17.23 19.66
CA PHE A 7 -76.69 16.54 20.04
C PHE A 7 -76.69 15.12 19.47
N GLN A 8 -76.12 14.97 18.28
CA GLN A 8 -75.52 13.72 17.84
C GLN A 8 -74.04 14.02 17.62
N ARG A 9 -73.16 13.35 18.38
CA ARG A 9 -71.77 13.18 17.97
C ARG A 9 -71.33 11.75 18.25
N SER A 10 -71.38 10.98 17.16
CA SER A 10 -70.66 9.74 16.91
C SER A 10 -69.18 9.86 17.24
N ILE A 11 -68.61 8.81 17.84
CA ILE A 11 -67.16 8.56 17.81
C ILE A 11 -66.91 7.58 16.64
N PRO A 12 -65.92 7.86 15.78
CA PRO A 12 -64.95 6.80 15.52
C PRO A 12 -63.51 7.32 15.51
N ALA A 13 -62.63 6.54 16.13
CA ALA A 13 -61.19 6.66 15.98
C ALA A 13 -60.81 6.38 14.51
N LEU A 14 -60.07 7.31 13.87
CA LEU A 14 -59.41 7.04 12.60
C LEU A 14 -57.96 7.52 12.65
N ARG A 15 -57.07 6.56 12.88
CA ARG A 15 -55.69 6.44 12.34
C ARG A 15 -55.05 7.75 11.87
N GLN A 16 -54.26 8.38 12.73
CA GLN A 16 -53.24 9.33 12.29
C GLN A 16 -52.04 8.56 11.73
N LEU A 17 -52.25 7.91 10.58
CA LEU A 17 -51.19 7.32 9.76
C LEU A 17 -51.02 8.21 8.52
N GLY A 18 -49.85 8.84 8.40
CA GLY A 18 -49.39 9.38 7.11
C GLY A 18 -49.36 10.89 7.00
N ALA A 19 -48.30 11.49 7.54
CA ALA A 19 -47.53 12.49 6.81
C ALA A 19 -46.18 12.68 7.53
N ARG A 20 -45.25 11.72 7.37
CA ARG A 20 -43.83 12.11 7.42
C ARG A 20 -43.64 13.04 6.22
N ARG A 21 -43.67 14.35 6.45
CA ARG A 21 -43.24 15.32 5.45
C ARG A 21 -41.77 15.03 5.20
N LEU A 22 -41.49 14.23 4.19
CA LEU A 22 -40.20 14.22 3.52
C LEU A 22 -40.10 15.57 2.82
N ALA A 23 -39.70 16.59 3.56
CA ALA A 23 -39.28 17.86 3.01
C ALA A 23 -37.94 17.61 2.30
N SER A 24 -37.97 17.01 1.11
CA SER A 24 -36.93 17.28 0.13
C SER A 24 -37.17 18.70 -0.32
N THR A 25 -36.39 19.65 0.20
CA THR A 25 -36.19 20.92 -0.49
C THR A 25 -35.63 20.58 -1.86
N SER A 26 -36.49 20.52 -2.87
CA SER A 26 -36.11 20.41 -4.26
C SER A 26 -35.55 21.76 -4.70
N GLU A 27 -34.32 22.06 -4.30
CA GLU A 27 -33.44 22.81 -5.21
C GLU A 27 -33.44 22.00 -6.52
N GLY A 28 -33.91 22.63 -7.59
CA GLY A 28 -34.50 21.97 -8.76
C GLY A 28 -33.75 20.74 -9.27
N PHE A 29 -34.48 19.64 -9.51
CA PHE A 29 -33.96 18.49 -10.23
C PHE A 29 -33.73 18.88 -11.70
N SER A 30 -32.53 19.36 -11.99
CA SER A 30 -32.00 19.61 -13.34
C SER A 30 -31.59 18.30 -14.02
N GLY A 31 -32.54 17.36 -14.17
CA GLY A 31 -32.33 16.07 -14.82
C GLY A 31 -31.35 15.09 -14.13
N ALA A 32 -31.29 13.86 -14.63
CA ALA A 32 -30.44 12.79 -14.06
C ALA A 32 -28.93 13.06 -14.20
N ALA A 33 -28.54 14.03 -15.03
CA ALA A 33 -27.16 14.37 -15.30
C ALA A 33 -26.57 15.37 -14.30
N ASP A 34 -27.35 16.33 -13.78
CA ASP A 34 -26.84 17.40 -12.93
C ASP A 34 -27.27 17.22 -11.47
N ASN A 35 -26.71 16.19 -10.82
CA ASN A 35 -26.89 15.91 -9.40
C ASN A 35 -25.55 16.01 -8.64
N ALA A 36 -25.62 16.14 -7.31
CA ALA A 36 -24.44 16.31 -6.46
C ALA A 36 -23.41 15.16 -6.63
N PHE A 37 -23.88 13.93 -6.79
CA PHE A 37 -23.04 12.75 -6.99
C PHE A 37 -22.22 12.82 -8.29
N ASN A 38 -22.85 13.22 -9.41
CA ASN A 38 -22.18 13.38 -10.69
C ASN A 38 -21.15 14.52 -10.65
N ARG A 39 -21.47 15.62 -9.96
CA ARG A 39 -20.53 16.75 -9.75
C ARG A 39 -19.31 16.33 -8.93
N GLU A 40 -19.51 15.59 -7.85
CA GLU A 40 -18.42 15.06 -7.03
C GLU A 40 -17.53 14.11 -7.85
N ARG A 41 -18.12 13.19 -8.62
CA ARG A 41 -17.36 12.28 -9.48
C ARG A 41 -16.54 13.02 -10.54
N ALA A 42 -17.10 14.07 -11.13
CA ALA A 42 -16.36 14.92 -12.07
C ALA A 42 -15.19 15.65 -11.38
N ALA A 43 -15.41 16.18 -10.17
CA ALA A 43 -14.37 16.81 -9.36
C ALA A 43 -13.24 15.82 -8.99
N VAL A 44 -13.60 14.61 -8.55
CA VAL A 44 -12.63 13.54 -8.25
C VAL A 44 -11.85 13.16 -9.50
N LYS A 45 -12.50 13.03 -10.66
CA LYS A 45 -11.82 12.71 -11.92
C LYS A 45 -10.83 13.82 -12.32
N ALA A 46 -11.22 15.08 -12.19
CA ALA A 46 -10.34 16.22 -12.47
C ALA A 46 -9.15 16.27 -11.51
N HIS A 47 -9.39 16.07 -10.21
CA HIS A 47 -8.33 16.00 -9.20
C HIS A 47 -7.37 14.85 -9.48
N ALA A 48 -7.88 13.64 -9.74
CA ALA A 48 -7.05 12.48 -10.06
C ALA A 48 -6.19 12.68 -11.33
N ALA A 49 -6.73 13.34 -12.35
CA ALA A 49 -5.96 13.69 -13.54
C ALA A 49 -4.80 14.63 -13.21
N ALA A 50 -5.03 15.67 -12.39
CA ALA A 50 -3.97 16.58 -11.95
C ALA A 50 -2.92 15.89 -11.06
N THR A 51 -3.36 15.08 -10.08
CA THR A 51 -2.47 14.35 -9.17
C THR A 51 -1.63 13.32 -9.93
N SER A 52 -2.22 12.56 -10.85
CA SER A 52 -1.48 11.57 -11.65
C SER A 52 -0.46 12.22 -12.58
N ASP A 53 -0.76 13.39 -13.14
CA ASP A 53 0.19 14.17 -13.93
C ASP A 53 1.39 14.64 -13.11
N LEU A 54 1.13 15.14 -11.89
CA LEU A 54 2.17 15.53 -10.94
C LEU A 54 3.08 14.35 -10.58
N TRP A 55 2.51 13.20 -10.21
CA TRP A 55 3.29 12.01 -9.88
C TRP A 55 4.10 11.48 -11.06
N ARG A 56 3.53 11.49 -12.27
CA ARG A 56 4.27 11.12 -13.48
C ARG A 56 5.51 12.00 -13.68
N LYS A 57 5.36 13.32 -13.49
CA LYS A 57 6.48 14.26 -13.57
C LYS A 57 7.52 14.00 -12.48
N LEU A 58 7.12 13.80 -11.23
CA LEU A 58 8.04 13.46 -10.13
C LEU A 58 8.81 12.17 -10.41
N SER A 59 8.14 11.11 -10.85
CA SER A 59 8.78 9.84 -11.19
C SER A 59 9.83 9.99 -12.29
N ILE A 60 9.56 10.81 -13.31
CA ILE A 60 10.51 10.99 -14.42
C ILE A 60 11.63 11.97 -14.04
N TYR A 61 11.29 13.11 -13.46
CA TYR A 61 12.25 14.21 -13.28
C TYR A 61 12.99 14.19 -11.94
N VAL A 62 12.51 13.45 -10.95
CA VAL A 62 13.17 13.36 -9.64
C VAL A 62 13.69 11.96 -9.39
N VAL A 63 12.86 10.93 -9.55
CA VAL A 63 13.26 9.56 -9.22
C VAL A 63 14.36 9.07 -10.15
N ILE A 64 14.27 9.31 -11.46
CA ILE A 64 15.32 8.86 -12.40
C ILE A 64 16.69 9.51 -12.06
N PRO A 65 16.83 10.85 -11.92
CA PRO A 65 18.10 11.43 -11.51
C PRO A 65 18.61 10.94 -10.15
N ALA A 66 17.72 10.78 -9.17
CA ALA A 66 18.11 10.27 -7.85
C ALA A 66 18.66 8.83 -7.94
N LEU A 67 18.02 7.98 -8.74
CA LEU A 67 18.50 6.63 -9.00
C LEU A 67 19.84 6.65 -9.73
N CYS A 68 20.03 7.50 -10.74
CA CYS A 68 21.33 7.62 -11.43
C CYS A 68 22.47 7.96 -10.44
N ILE A 69 22.25 8.96 -9.57
CA ILE A 69 23.25 9.36 -8.57
C ILE A 69 23.50 8.22 -7.58
N GLY A 70 22.43 7.59 -7.07
CA GLY A 70 22.53 6.45 -6.16
C GLY A 70 23.25 5.26 -6.77
N SER A 71 22.99 4.95 -8.05
CA SER A 71 23.66 3.87 -8.78
C SER A 71 25.14 4.14 -8.98
N VAL A 72 25.55 5.37 -9.30
CA VAL A 72 26.97 5.73 -9.42
C VAL A 72 27.68 5.59 -8.08
N ASN A 73 27.05 6.03 -6.98
CA ASN A 73 27.60 5.84 -5.64
C ASN A 73 27.74 4.34 -5.29
N ALA A 74 26.69 3.55 -5.50
CA ALA A 74 26.71 2.11 -5.25
C ALA A 74 27.76 1.39 -6.08
N TRP A 75 27.94 1.77 -7.35
CA TRP A 75 28.98 1.21 -8.22
C TRP A 75 30.40 1.51 -7.72
N ARG A 76 30.64 2.72 -7.21
CA ARG A 76 31.92 3.07 -6.60
C ARG A 76 32.19 2.23 -5.35
N LEU A 77 31.23 2.17 -4.43
CA LEU A 77 31.36 1.36 -3.20
C LEU A 77 31.55 -0.13 -3.53
N TRP A 78 30.86 -0.64 -4.55
CA TRP A 78 31.04 -2.00 -5.04
C TRP A 78 32.45 -2.25 -5.53
N SER A 79 33.02 -1.32 -6.30
CA SER A 79 34.39 -1.44 -6.82
C SER A 79 35.43 -1.41 -5.68
N GLU A 80 35.29 -0.46 -4.74
CA GLU A 80 36.14 -0.36 -3.54
C GLU A 80 36.03 -1.62 -2.67
N HIS A 81 34.82 -2.19 -2.52
CA HIS A 81 34.63 -3.44 -1.79
C HIS A 81 35.42 -4.60 -2.41
N TRP A 82 35.36 -4.78 -3.73
CA TRP A 82 36.10 -5.87 -4.38
C TRP A 82 37.60 -5.67 -4.37
N GLU A 83 38.07 -4.42 -4.42
CA GLU A 83 39.49 -4.11 -4.25
C GLU A 83 39.97 -4.49 -2.85
N HIS A 84 39.24 -4.11 -1.79
CA HIS A 84 39.54 -4.57 -0.42
C HIS A 84 39.51 -6.08 -0.28
N LYS A 85 38.51 -6.76 -0.89
CA LYS A 85 38.41 -8.22 -0.88
C LYS A 85 39.60 -8.89 -1.56
N SER A 86 40.21 -8.27 -2.57
CA SER A 86 41.36 -8.82 -3.29
C SER A 86 42.65 -8.83 -2.47
N HIS A 87 42.72 -8.02 -1.41
CA HIS A 87 43.85 -7.98 -0.47
C HIS A 87 43.67 -8.90 0.74
N GLU A 88 42.49 -9.52 0.90
CA GLU A 88 42.27 -10.48 1.98
C GLU A 88 42.90 -11.84 1.64
N PRO A 89 43.31 -12.62 2.65
CA PRO A 89 43.74 -14.00 2.44
C PRO A 89 42.64 -14.86 1.78
N PRO A 90 43.02 -15.92 1.04
CA PRO A 90 42.08 -16.91 0.52
C PRO A 90 41.07 -17.35 1.57
N VAL A 91 39.82 -17.55 1.17
CA VAL A 91 38.71 -17.83 2.11
C VAL A 91 38.91 -19.13 2.89
N GLU A 92 39.63 -20.09 2.31
CA GLU A 92 40.04 -21.36 2.91
C GLU A 92 41.09 -21.18 4.01
N GLU A 93 41.91 -20.14 3.94
CA GLU A 93 42.96 -19.87 4.93
C GLU A 93 42.41 -19.12 6.16
N ARG A 94 41.27 -18.44 6.01
CA ARG A 94 40.68 -17.62 7.09
C ARG A 94 40.27 -18.48 8.29
N THR A 95 40.54 -17.99 9.49
CA THR A 95 40.15 -18.68 10.73
C THR A 95 38.64 -18.78 10.84
N GLU A 96 38.14 -20.00 10.99
CA GLU A 96 36.74 -20.27 11.30
C GLU A 96 36.61 -20.52 12.79
N TYR A 97 35.72 -19.77 13.45
CA TYR A 97 35.49 -19.91 14.88
C TYR A 97 34.33 -20.89 15.16
N PRO A 98 34.28 -21.53 16.34
CA PRO A 98 33.26 -22.55 16.66
C PRO A 98 31.79 -22.08 16.58
N TYR A 99 31.56 -20.77 16.63
CA TYR A 99 30.22 -20.18 16.50
C TYR A 99 29.81 -19.88 15.05
N MET A 100 30.76 -19.97 14.11
CA MET A 100 30.50 -19.81 12.68
C MET A 100 30.05 -21.15 12.07
N ASN A 101 29.30 -21.07 10.97
CA ASN A 101 28.78 -22.21 10.20
C ASN A 101 28.20 -23.40 11.00
N ILE A 102 27.67 -23.18 12.21
CA ILE A 102 27.05 -24.24 13.01
C ILE A 102 25.99 -24.99 12.19
N ARG A 103 26.05 -26.33 12.21
CA ARG A 103 25.04 -27.24 11.66
C ARG A 103 24.63 -28.25 12.71
N THR A 104 23.47 -28.06 13.34
CA THR A 104 22.90 -29.06 14.27
C THR A 104 22.23 -30.21 13.52
N LYS A 105 21.69 -29.92 12.33
CA LYS A 105 21.16 -30.87 11.36
C LYS A 105 21.50 -30.37 9.96
N ASN A 106 21.88 -31.28 9.08
CA ASN A 106 22.13 -30.96 7.68
C ASN A 106 20.86 -30.43 7.00
N PHE A 107 21.05 -29.52 6.04
CA PHE A 107 19.97 -29.11 5.14
C PHE A 107 19.43 -30.33 4.37
N PHE A 108 18.15 -30.28 3.99
CA PHE A 108 17.50 -31.40 3.30
C PHE A 108 17.75 -31.42 1.78
N TRP A 109 18.63 -30.55 1.28
CA TRP A 109 18.95 -30.42 -0.14
C TRP A 109 20.47 -30.41 -0.37
N GLY A 110 20.86 -30.65 -1.62
CA GLY A 110 22.25 -30.61 -2.03
C GLY A 110 23.12 -31.59 -1.24
N ASP A 111 24.25 -31.10 -0.74
CA ASP A 111 25.17 -31.84 0.14
C ASP A 111 24.82 -31.70 1.63
N GLY A 112 23.76 -30.95 1.95
CA GLY A 112 23.31 -30.72 3.32
C GLY A 112 24.08 -29.64 4.08
N ASP A 113 25.06 -28.96 3.46
CA ASP A 113 25.91 -27.99 4.16
C ASP A 113 25.70 -26.54 3.67
N LYS A 114 25.50 -26.39 2.36
CA LYS A 114 25.40 -25.07 1.72
C LYS A 114 24.00 -24.47 1.80
N THR A 115 23.93 -23.19 2.13
CA THR A 115 22.69 -22.41 2.14
C THR A 115 22.21 -22.10 0.71
N LEU A 116 20.98 -21.61 0.57
CA LEU A 116 20.40 -21.25 -0.74
C LEU A 116 21.21 -20.16 -1.46
N PHE A 117 21.82 -19.24 -0.71
CA PHE A 117 22.64 -18.14 -1.23
C PHE A 117 24.13 -18.33 -0.94
N TRP A 118 24.58 -19.59 -0.90
CA TRP A 118 25.99 -19.91 -0.69
C TRP A 118 26.83 -19.52 -1.91
N ASN A 119 27.87 -18.71 -1.70
CA ASN A 119 28.83 -18.35 -2.74
C ASN A 119 30.24 -18.85 -2.36
N PRO A 120 30.80 -19.86 -3.04
CA PRO A 120 32.13 -20.41 -2.74
C PRO A 120 33.26 -19.39 -2.75
N LYS A 121 33.11 -18.24 -3.43
CA LYS A 121 34.13 -17.18 -3.47
C LYS A 121 34.24 -16.38 -2.17
N VAL A 122 33.20 -16.41 -1.33
CA VAL A 122 33.14 -15.62 -0.08
C VAL A 122 32.72 -16.44 1.12
N ASN A 123 32.20 -17.66 0.91
CA ASN A 123 31.79 -18.58 1.96
C ASN A 123 32.61 -19.86 1.86
N HIS A 124 33.19 -20.25 2.98
CA HIS A 124 33.90 -21.50 3.18
C HIS A 124 33.47 -22.10 4.52
N HIS A 125 33.42 -23.42 4.61
CA HIS A 125 33.13 -24.17 5.84
C HIS A 125 34.24 -25.20 6.03
N LYS A 126 35.08 -24.97 7.04
CA LYS A 126 36.10 -25.88 7.55
C LYS A 126 35.41 -26.93 8.36
N ARG A 127 35.30 -28.12 7.79
CA ARG A 127 34.84 -29.28 8.53
C ARG A 127 36.03 -29.80 9.32
N ASP A 128 35.87 -29.93 10.63
CA ASP A 128 36.80 -30.69 11.44
C ASP A 128 36.75 -32.14 10.94
N GLU A 129 37.86 -32.65 10.40
CA GLU A 129 38.02 -34.08 10.09
C GLU A 129 38.01 -34.93 11.37
#